data_AF-A0A497PV68-F1
#
_entry.id   AF-A0A497PV68-F1
#
_cell.length_a   1.000
_cell.length_b   1.000
_cell.length_c   1.000
_cell.angle_alpha   90.00
_cell.angle_beta   90.00
_cell.angle_gamma   90.00
#
_symmetry.space_group_name_H-M   'P 1'
#
loop_
_entity.id
_entity.type
_entity.pdbx_description
1 polymer ?
#
loop_
_entity_poly.entity_id
_entity_poly.type
_entity_poly.pdbx_seq_one_letter_code
_entity_poly.pdbx_strand_id
1 'polypeptide(L)'
;MADYYDSLPVLTYDDIELQVKTKSGTRLAVDGGNSTPVTVDASDLDIRDLSNASDSVLVYGYDGSSNQPIAVNSAGRLQVDIVSGAGGHEYQDGDSNSGVYGTVVLGDDGSNLQTVAVNSAGRLQIDIIGSLPAGSNSIGTVGLDAGTNIVGKFYITDGTEDAAVDSNGNLQINIGAVSVTAIPVSKDSNPNSATNPIYVKTVEEEVSDEVHDFDHATDIARNSSSTHTYTVTSGKTLLLKSIIVSGATALKAELKVGPSGSTSTKAVAFTSMANPTAQLTFNPAIEISGGNVVEIVRTNRGGNNQDVYSTIIGIEV
;
A
#
# COMPACT_ATOMS: atom_id res chain seq x y z
N MET A 1 -41.53 -91.48 -69.44
CA MET A 1 -40.59 -92.37 -68.71
C MET A 1 -39.35 -92.47 -69.58
N ALA A 2 -38.17 -92.23 -68.99
CA ALA A 2 -36.90 -91.94 -69.68
C ALA A 2 -36.92 -90.63 -70.49
N ASP A 3 -36.02 -89.71 -70.12
CA ASP A 3 -35.74 -88.52 -70.93
C ASP A 3 -35.00 -88.94 -72.19
N TYR A 4 -35.58 -88.56 -73.33
CA TYR A 4 -34.99 -88.73 -74.64
C TYR A 4 -33.88 -87.68 -74.81
N TYR A 5 -32.68 -88.01 -74.33
CA TYR A 5 -31.45 -87.33 -74.76
C TYR A 5 -31.19 -87.71 -76.22
N ASP A 6 -31.94 -87.08 -77.11
CA ASP A 6 -31.64 -87.09 -78.54
C ASP A 6 -30.26 -86.47 -78.71
N SER A 7 -29.28 -87.29 -79.08
CA SER A 7 -27.93 -86.83 -79.34
C SER A 7 -27.98 -85.91 -80.54
N LEU A 8 -27.91 -84.59 -80.30
CA LEU A 8 -27.94 -83.58 -81.36
C LEU A 8 -26.97 -83.98 -82.47
N PRO A 9 -27.41 -83.95 -83.75
CA PRO A 9 -26.67 -84.56 -84.84
C PRO A 9 -25.28 -83.93 -84.97
N VAL A 10 -24.25 -84.77 -84.84
CA VAL A 10 -22.86 -84.36 -85.01
C VAL A 10 -22.63 -84.06 -86.49
N LEU A 11 -22.56 -82.78 -86.83
CA LEU A 11 -22.12 -82.32 -88.13
C LEU A 11 -20.61 -82.50 -88.25
N THR A 12 -20.19 -83.62 -88.84
CA THR A 12 -18.81 -83.82 -89.30
C THR A 12 -18.60 -83.10 -90.63
N TYR A 13 -17.68 -82.15 -90.65
CA TYR A 13 -17.10 -81.56 -91.87
C TYR A 13 -15.57 -81.61 -91.68
N ASP A 14 -14.89 -82.40 -92.50
CA ASP A 14 -13.44 -82.59 -92.65
C ASP A 14 -12.55 -82.44 -91.39
N ASP A 15 -12.25 -83.59 -90.77
CA ASP A 15 -11.04 -83.92 -89.98
C ASP A 15 -10.63 -83.05 -88.77
N ILE A 16 -11.48 -82.17 -88.24
CA ILE A 16 -11.30 -81.60 -86.89
C ILE A 16 -12.45 -82.01 -85.96
N GLU A 17 -12.26 -83.11 -85.23
CA GLU A 17 -13.19 -83.55 -84.17
C GLU A 17 -13.04 -82.65 -82.93
N LEU A 18 -13.75 -81.52 -82.92
CA LEU A 18 -13.84 -80.67 -81.73
C LEU A 18 -14.71 -81.36 -80.67
N GLN A 19 -14.11 -82.18 -79.81
CA GLN A 19 -14.79 -82.85 -78.68
C GLN A 19 -15.19 -81.83 -77.59
N VAL A 20 -16.25 -81.07 -77.84
CA VAL A 20 -16.86 -80.16 -76.86
C VAL A 20 -17.62 -80.98 -75.81
N LYS A 21 -16.89 -81.50 -74.82
CA LYS A 21 -17.46 -82.17 -73.64
C LYS A 21 -18.03 -81.14 -72.67
N THR A 22 -19.22 -80.61 -72.98
CA THR A 22 -20.02 -79.86 -72.01
C THR A 22 -20.53 -80.79 -70.92
N LYS A 23 -19.92 -80.72 -69.73
CA LYS A 23 -20.55 -81.25 -68.52
C LYS A 23 -21.75 -80.35 -68.20
N SER A 24 -22.88 -80.97 -67.81
CA SER A 24 -24.13 -80.26 -67.45
C SER A 24 -23.86 -79.12 -66.46
N GLY A 25 -23.86 -77.86 -66.94
CA GLY A 25 -23.36 -76.71 -66.17
C GLY A 25 -22.41 -75.74 -66.92
N THR A 26 -22.73 -75.39 -68.18
CA THR A 26 -22.39 -74.11 -68.84
C THR A 26 -20.94 -73.58 -68.97
N ARG A 27 -19.86 -74.29 -68.60
CA ARG A 27 -18.49 -73.93 -69.07
C ARG A 27 -17.66 -75.13 -69.54
N LEU A 28 -17.00 -74.96 -70.69
CA LEU A 28 -15.98 -75.88 -71.22
C LEU A 28 -14.64 -75.59 -70.52
N ALA A 29 -13.90 -76.64 -70.12
CA ALA A 29 -12.59 -76.51 -69.51
C ALA A 29 -11.51 -77.05 -70.47
N VAL A 30 -10.45 -76.25 -70.68
CA VAL A 30 -9.26 -76.63 -71.45
C VAL A 30 -8.09 -76.60 -70.48
N ASP A 31 -7.66 -77.78 -70.02
CA ASP A 31 -6.55 -77.94 -69.10
C ASP A 31 -5.26 -78.20 -69.88
N GLY A 32 -4.38 -77.20 -69.94
CA GLY A 32 -3.04 -77.34 -70.48
C GLY A 32 -2.11 -77.90 -69.42
N GLY A 33 -1.96 -79.21 -69.40
CA GLY A 33 -1.02 -79.89 -68.51
C GLY A 33 0.41 -79.33 -68.61
N ASN A 34 1.16 -79.51 -67.52
CA ASN A 34 2.38 -78.81 -67.06
C ASN A 34 3.55 -78.46 -68.03
N SER A 35 3.47 -78.75 -69.33
CA SER A 35 4.49 -78.40 -70.33
C SER A 35 3.95 -78.07 -71.74
N THR A 36 2.63 -78.05 -71.98
CA THR A 36 2.05 -77.65 -73.27
C THR A 36 1.31 -76.32 -73.13
N PRO A 37 1.80 -75.21 -73.73
CA PRO A 37 1.12 -73.93 -73.64
C PRO A 37 -0.29 -74.02 -74.21
N VAL A 38 -1.30 -73.63 -73.42
CA VAL A 38 -2.62 -73.33 -73.99
C VAL A 38 -2.47 -72.03 -74.77
N THR A 39 -2.46 -72.12 -76.10
CA THR A 39 -2.46 -70.94 -76.96
C THR A 39 -3.83 -70.27 -76.87
N VAL A 40 -3.94 -69.24 -76.04
CA VAL A 40 -5.14 -68.41 -75.96
C VAL A 40 -5.06 -67.37 -77.07
N ASP A 41 -5.71 -67.66 -78.21
CA ASP A 41 -5.84 -66.72 -79.32
C ASP A 41 -6.91 -65.66 -78.98
N ALA A 42 -6.49 -64.63 -78.25
CA ALA A 42 -7.29 -63.49 -77.89
C ALA A 42 -6.49 -62.21 -78.16
N SER A 43 -7.09 -61.28 -78.91
CA SER A 43 -6.42 -60.09 -79.44
C SER A 43 -6.06 -59.01 -78.41
N ASP A 44 -6.45 -59.20 -77.14
CA ASP A 44 -6.41 -58.15 -76.09
C ASP A 44 -6.06 -58.75 -74.71
N LEU A 45 -5.04 -59.62 -74.68
CA LEU A 45 -4.47 -60.15 -73.44
C LEU A 45 -3.23 -59.34 -73.02
N ASP A 46 -3.42 -58.31 -72.19
CA ASP A 46 -2.29 -57.61 -71.56
C ASP A 46 -1.80 -58.38 -70.32
N ILE A 47 -0.85 -59.29 -70.55
CA ILE A 47 -0.23 -60.16 -69.54
C ILE A 47 1.26 -59.84 -69.31
N ARG A 48 1.69 -58.61 -69.63
CA ARG A 48 3.07 -58.13 -69.46
C ARG A 48 3.34 -57.71 -68.02
N ASP A 49 4.61 -57.72 -67.62
CA ASP A 49 5.03 -57.10 -66.36
C ASP A 49 4.76 -55.59 -66.37
N LEU A 50 4.19 -55.06 -65.28
CA LEU A 50 3.94 -53.62 -65.12
C LEU A 50 5.26 -52.86 -64.91
N SER A 51 5.50 -51.87 -65.77
CA SER A 51 6.68 -50.99 -65.71
C SER A 51 6.27 -49.54 -65.42
N ASN A 52 6.95 -48.87 -64.50
CA ASN A 52 6.66 -47.47 -64.15
C ASN A 52 6.96 -46.46 -65.27
N ALA A 53 7.57 -46.91 -66.38
CA ALA A 53 7.94 -46.08 -67.53
C ALA A 53 6.89 -46.11 -68.65
N SER A 54 6.02 -47.11 -68.69
CA SER A 54 5.00 -47.28 -69.75
C SER A 54 3.59 -47.46 -69.21
N ASP A 55 3.45 -48.00 -67.99
CA ASP A 55 2.20 -48.47 -67.44
C ASP A 55 1.83 -47.63 -66.21
N SER A 56 0.53 -47.36 -66.03
CA SER A 56 0.03 -46.59 -64.89
C SER A 56 -1.06 -47.37 -64.15
N VAL A 57 -0.90 -47.49 -62.82
CA VAL A 57 -1.88 -48.13 -61.94
C VAL A 57 -2.67 -47.05 -61.23
N LEU A 58 -3.93 -46.87 -61.62
CA LEU A 58 -4.83 -45.98 -60.90
C LEU A 58 -5.36 -46.69 -59.65
N VAL A 59 -4.91 -46.22 -58.48
CA VAL A 59 -5.35 -46.74 -57.18
C VAL A 59 -6.53 -45.91 -56.68
N TYR A 60 -7.56 -46.61 -56.21
CA TYR A 60 -8.78 -46.02 -55.69
C TYR A 60 -8.91 -46.28 -54.19
N GLY A 61 -9.46 -45.32 -53.45
CA GLY A 61 -10.06 -45.55 -52.14
C GLY A 61 -11.54 -45.92 -52.31
N TYR A 62 -12.03 -46.89 -51.56
CA TYR A 62 -13.47 -47.18 -51.52
C TYR A 62 -14.13 -46.31 -50.44
N ASP A 63 -15.04 -45.43 -50.84
CA ASP A 63 -15.73 -44.49 -49.93
C ASP A 63 -16.93 -45.12 -49.18
N GLY A 64 -17.23 -46.40 -49.46
CA GLY A 64 -18.40 -47.11 -48.96
C GLY A 64 -19.49 -47.35 -50.01
N SER A 65 -19.43 -46.70 -51.16
CA SER A 65 -20.36 -46.88 -52.29
C SER A 65 -19.70 -46.85 -53.68
N SER A 66 -18.60 -46.11 -53.83
CA SER A 66 -17.84 -45.96 -55.06
C SER A 66 -16.33 -46.01 -54.82
N ASN A 67 -15.60 -46.37 -55.87
CA ASN A 67 -14.15 -46.25 -55.90
C ASN A 67 -13.80 -44.82 -56.34
N GLN A 68 -13.18 -44.04 -55.45
CA GLN A 68 -12.70 -42.69 -55.72
C GLN A 68 -11.20 -42.69 -56.03
N PRO A 69 -10.74 -42.06 -57.12
CA PRO A 69 -9.31 -41.94 -57.42
C PRO A 69 -8.57 -41.27 -56.27
N ILE A 70 -7.43 -41.83 -55.87
CA ILE A 70 -6.57 -41.18 -54.88
C ILE A 70 -5.88 -39.98 -55.56
N ALA A 71 -6.30 -38.77 -55.18
CA ALA A 71 -5.83 -37.53 -55.80
C ALA A 71 -4.43 -37.12 -55.32
N VAL A 72 -3.62 -36.58 -56.25
CA VAL A 72 -2.34 -35.92 -55.94
C VAL A 72 -2.35 -34.50 -56.47
N ASN A 73 -1.67 -33.59 -55.77
CA ASN A 73 -1.50 -32.21 -56.21
C ASN A 73 -0.46 -32.09 -57.35
N SER A 74 -0.29 -30.89 -57.89
CA SER A 74 0.65 -30.61 -58.99
C SER A 74 2.13 -30.89 -58.67
N ALA A 75 2.48 -31.12 -57.41
CA ALA A 75 3.82 -31.55 -56.97
C ALA A 75 3.90 -33.08 -56.72
N GLY A 76 2.90 -33.85 -57.13
CA GLY A 76 2.84 -35.31 -56.97
C GLY A 76 2.58 -35.79 -55.53
N ARG A 77 2.16 -34.91 -54.62
CA ARG A 77 1.87 -35.27 -53.21
C ARG A 77 0.41 -35.63 -53.04
N LEU A 78 0.13 -36.67 -52.24
CA LEU A 78 -1.22 -37.06 -51.85
C LEU A 78 -2.02 -35.87 -51.30
N GLN A 79 -3.19 -35.61 -51.89
CA GLN A 79 -4.15 -34.68 -51.32
C GLN A 79 -5.01 -35.43 -50.29
N VAL A 80 -4.54 -35.44 -49.03
CA VAL A 80 -5.37 -35.87 -47.90
C VAL A 80 -6.34 -34.75 -47.59
N ASP A 81 -7.57 -34.86 -48.10
CA ASP A 81 -8.67 -34.06 -47.59
C ASP A 81 -9.12 -34.65 -46.24
N ILE A 82 -9.07 -33.85 -45.17
CA ILE A 82 -9.46 -34.31 -43.83
C ILE A 82 -10.98 -34.23 -43.74
N VAL A 83 -11.64 -35.23 -44.33
CA VAL A 83 -13.10 -35.40 -44.30
C VAL A 83 -13.58 -35.28 -42.85
N SER A 84 -14.46 -34.30 -42.63
CA SER A 84 -15.06 -33.88 -41.35
C SER A 84 -14.93 -34.87 -40.17
N GLY A 85 -13.94 -34.66 -39.29
CA GLY A 85 -13.86 -35.40 -38.03
C GLY A 85 -12.50 -35.43 -37.29
N ALA A 86 -11.39 -35.19 -37.98
CA ALA A 86 -10.04 -35.28 -37.39
C ALA A 86 -9.25 -33.94 -37.50
N GLY A 87 -9.91 -32.84 -37.16
CA GLY A 87 -9.45 -31.46 -37.43
C GLY A 87 -8.25 -30.98 -36.60
N GLY A 88 -7.06 -31.48 -36.91
CA GLY A 88 -5.79 -30.83 -36.53
C GLY A 88 -5.32 -29.89 -37.64
N HIS A 89 -5.31 -28.59 -37.37
CA HIS A 89 -4.59 -27.58 -38.15
C HIS A 89 -3.47 -26.98 -37.28
N GLU A 90 -2.30 -26.75 -37.85
CA GLU A 90 -1.10 -26.23 -37.17
C GLU A 90 -0.85 -24.78 -37.64
N TYR A 91 -0.55 -23.81 -36.74
CA TYR A 91 -0.74 -22.33 -36.97
C TYR A 91 0.43 -21.34 -36.54
N GLN A 92 1.46 -21.09 -37.38
CA GLN A 92 2.83 -20.63 -37.07
C GLN A 92 2.98 -19.31 -36.36
N ASP A 93 4.08 -19.28 -35.60
CA ASP A 93 4.57 -18.09 -34.95
C ASP A 93 5.28 -17.23 -36.00
N GLY A 94 4.73 -16.06 -36.28
CA GLY A 94 5.30 -15.14 -37.27
C GLY A 94 5.03 -15.45 -38.74
N ASP A 95 4.37 -16.56 -39.08
CA ASP A 95 3.54 -16.54 -40.29
C ASP A 95 2.40 -15.53 -40.09
N SER A 96 1.63 -15.28 -41.14
CA SER A 96 0.17 -15.19 -40.94
C SER A 96 -0.39 -16.56 -40.51
N ASN A 97 0.01 -17.06 -39.33
CA ASN A 97 -0.59 -18.20 -38.64
C ASN A 97 -0.61 -19.57 -39.42
N SER A 98 0.53 -20.18 -39.86
CA SER A 98 0.58 -21.58 -40.43
C SER A 98 1.75 -22.55 -40.00
N GLY A 99 1.57 -23.38 -38.97
CA GLY A 99 2.55 -24.27 -38.28
C GLY A 99 3.06 -23.98 -36.81
N VAL A 100 2.24 -23.52 -35.84
CA VAL A 100 2.53 -23.58 -34.38
C VAL A 100 2.07 -24.94 -33.91
N TYR A 101 2.96 -25.60 -33.19
CA TYR A 101 2.75 -26.89 -32.57
C TYR A 101 2.65 -26.67 -31.06
N GLY A 102 1.49 -26.17 -30.65
CA GLY A 102 1.12 -25.90 -29.27
C GLY A 102 -0.39 -25.98 -29.14
N THR A 103 -0.89 -26.27 -27.94
CA THR A 103 -2.33 -26.23 -27.70
C THR A 103 -2.82 -24.80 -27.93
N VAL A 104 -3.55 -24.59 -29.02
CA VAL A 104 -4.23 -23.31 -29.26
C VAL A 104 -5.26 -23.15 -28.15
N VAL A 105 -4.98 -22.28 -27.19
CA VAL A 105 -5.93 -21.94 -26.13
C VAL A 105 -6.97 -21.04 -26.74
N LEU A 106 -8.14 -21.61 -26.98
CA LEU A 106 -9.34 -20.88 -27.35
C LEU A 106 -10.13 -20.60 -26.08
N GLY A 107 -10.57 -19.36 -25.90
CA GLY A 107 -11.62 -19.04 -24.94
C GLY A 107 -12.97 -19.49 -25.53
N ASP A 108 -13.86 -19.97 -24.68
CA ASP A 108 -15.26 -20.21 -25.04
C ASP A 108 -16.11 -19.16 -24.32
N ASP A 109 -16.87 -18.36 -25.08
CA ASP A 109 -17.83 -17.39 -24.54
C ASP A 109 -19.20 -18.01 -24.21
N GLY A 110 -19.34 -19.33 -24.42
CA GLY A 110 -20.59 -20.10 -24.31
C GLY A 110 -21.36 -20.21 -25.63
N SER A 111 -20.88 -19.56 -26.70
CA SER A 111 -21.46 -19.58 -28.06
C SER A 111 -20.41 -19.82 -29.15
N ASN A 112 -19.18 -19.32 -28.99
CA ASN A 112 -18.10 -19.41 -29.97
C ASN A 112 -16.73 -19.62 -29.29
N LEU A 113 -15.86 -20.33 -30.00
CA LEU A 113 -14.44 -20.38 -29.68
C LEU A 113 -13.71 -19.14 -30.22
N GLN A 114 -13.03 -18.40 -29.34
CA GLN A 114 -12.29 -17.19 -29.66
C GLN A 114 -10.79 -17.38 -29.38
N THR A 115 -9.92 -16.78 -30.20
CA THR A 115 -8.49 -16.70 -29.89
C THR A 115 -8.24 -15.83 -28.66
N VAL A 116 -7.52 -16.35 -27.67
CA VAL A 116 -7.14 -15.58 -26.49
C VAL A 116 -6.19 -14.43 -26.88
N ALA A 117 -6.54 -13.20 -26.52
CA ALA A 117 -5.83 -12.00 -26.95
C ALA A 117 -4.51 -11.77 -26.19
N VAL A 118 -3.45 -11.43 -26.94
CA VAL A 118 -2.14 -11.00 -26.41
C VAL A 118 -1.79 -9.61 -26.92
N ASN A 119 -1.06 -8.83 -26.12
CA ASN A 119 -0.55 -7.53 -26.55
C ASN A 119 0.65 -7.67 -27.50
N SER A 120 1.12 -6.55 -28.05
CA SER A 120 2.29 -6.47 -28.95
C SER A 120 3.62 -6.96 -28.34
N ALA A 121 3.65 -7.26 -27.04
CA ALA A 121 4.79 -7.88 -26.34
C ALA A 121 4.51 -9.35 -25.97
N GLY A 122 3.53 -10.00 -26.60
CA GLY A 122 3.20 -11.42 -26.42
C GLY A 122 2.56 -11.77 -25.08
N ARG A 123 2.12 -10.79 -24.28
CA ARG A 123 1.52 -11.04 -22.96
C ARG A 123 -0.01 -11.07 -23.05
N LEU A 124 -0.60 -12.09 -22.45
CA LEU A 124 -2.05 -12.22 -22.25
C LEU A 124 -2.65 -10.95 -21.64
N GLN A 125 -3.72 -10.43 -22.25
CA GLN A 125 -4.54 -9.38 -21.67
C GLN A 125 -5.80 -10.01 -21.06
N ILE A 126 -5.92 -9.94 -19.73
CA ILE A 126 -7.12 -10.37 -19.00
C ILE A 126 -7.87 -9.10 -18.57
N ASP A 127 -9.09 -8.94 -19.06
CA ASP A 127 -10.05 -8.02 -18.45
C ASP A 127 -10.79 -8.73 -17.31
N ILE A 128 -10.98 -8.05 -16.19
CA ILE A 128 -11.59 -8.60 -14.97
C ILE A 128 -12.86 -7.81 -14.68
N ILE A 129 -13.96 -8.28 -15.26
CA ILE A 129 -15.28 -7.60 -15.25
C ILE A 129 -15.94 -7.60 -13.85
N GLY A 130 -15.39 -8.35 -12.88
CA GLY A 130 -15.92 -8.50 -11.53
C GLY A 130 -14.87 -8.32 -10.43
N SER A 131 -15.21 -8.65 -9.18
CA SER A 131 -14.26 -8.67 -8.08
C SER A 131 -13.24 -9.80 -8.24
N LEU A 132 -11.98 -9.56 -7.90
CA LEU A 132 -11.00 -10.63 -7.71
C LEU A 132 -11.51 -11.64 -6.66
N PRO A 133 -11.25 -12.95 -6.84
CA PRO A 133 -11.61 -13.97 -5.85
C PRO A 133 -11.03 -13.67 -4.47
N ALA A 134 -11.77 -14.04 -3.42
CA ALA A 134 -11.31 -13.89 -2.05
C ALA A 134 -10.02 -14.72 -1.80
N GLY A 135 -8.99 -14.08 -1.27
CA GLY A 135 -7.68 -14.68 -1.04
C GLY A 135 -6.55 -13.67 -1.19
N SER A 136 -5.30 -14.15 -1.08
CA SER A 136 -4.11 -13.36 -1.39
C SER A 136 -3.95 -13.23 -2.90
N ASN A 137 -4.12 -12.02 -3.42
CA ASN A 137 -3.94 -11.70 -4.84
C ASN A 137 -2.69 -10.82 -5.01
N SER A 138 -1.67 -11.32 -5.71
CA SER A 138 -0.47 -10.55 -6.05
C SER A 138 -0.72 -9.72 -7.31
N ILE A 139 -1.23 -8.51 -7.12
CA ILE A 139 -1.42 -7.53 -8.20
C ILE A 139 -0.14 -6.69 -8.32
N GLY A 140 0.23 -6.31 -9.54
CA GLY A 140 1.36 -5.39 -9.79
C GLY A 140 0.99 -3.95 -9.46
N THR A 141 0.95 -3.08 -10.47
CA THR A 141 0.47 -1.70 -10.31
C THR A 141 -1.06 -1.67 -10.18
N VAL A 142 -1.58 -1.16 -9.07
CA VAL A 142 -3.01 -0.89 -8.90
C VAL A 142 -3.28 0.58 -9.23
N GLY A 143 -3.96 0.83 -10.35
CA GLY A 143 -4.55 2.12 -10.63
C GLY A 143 -5.89 2.26 -9.91
N LEU A 144 -6.16 3.43 -9.33
CA LEU A 144 -7.48 3.81 -8.81
C LEU A 144 -7.97 4.98 -9.65
N ASP A 145 -9.08 4.79 -10.38
CA ASP A 145 -9.61 5.80 -11.30
C ASP A 145 -10.16 7.03 -10.58
N ALA A 146 -10.37 8.13 -11.30
CA ALA A 146 -10.92 9.35 -10.74
C ALA A 146 -12.35 9.14 -10.19
N GLY A 147 -12.51 9.22 -8.86
CA GLY A 147 -13.78 9.04 -8.18
C GLY A 147 -13.62 8.59 -6.72
N THR A 148 -14.73 8.19 -6.09
CA THR A 148 -14.73 7.64 -4.72
C THR A 148 -14.37 6.16 -4.75
N ASN A 149 -13.09 5.84 -4.53
CA ASN A 149 -12.61 4.46 -4.42
C ASN A 149 -12.64 4.01 -2.96
N ILE A 150 -13.45 2.99 -2.64
CA ILE A 150 -13.47 2.39 -1.30
C ILE A 150 -12.43 1.27 -1.25
N VAL A 151 -11.22 1.61 -0.79
CA VAL A 151 -10.20 0.63 -0.41
C VAL A 151 -10.49 0.15 1.02
N GLY A 152 -10.33 -1.14 1.28
CA GLY A 152 -10.50 -1.74 2.60
C GLY A 152 -9.34 -1.41 3.54
N LYS A 153 -8.63 -2.45 4.02
CA LYS A 153 -7.34 -2.24 4.71
C LYS A 153 -6.26 -1.98 3.66
N PHE A 154 -5.65 -0.80 3.69
CA PHE A 154 -4.56 -0.41 2.80
C PHE A 154 -3.23 -0.47 3.56
N TYR A 155 -2.28 -1.24 3.03
CA TYR A 155 -0.92 -1.33 3.55
C TYR A 155 0.01 -0.57 2.58
N ILE A 156 0.53 0.57 3.03
CA ILE A 156 1.51 1.36 2.27
C ILE A 156 2.91 0.87 2.65
N THR A 157 3.71 0.55 1.63
CA THR A 157 5.13 0.22 1.76
C THR A 157 5.77 0.58 0.42
N ASP A 158 6.40 1.75 0.34
CA ASP A 158 7.10 2.23 -0.87
C ASP A 158 8.61 1.91 -0.85
N GLY A 159 9.15 1.61 0.33
CA GLY A 159 10.56 1.29 0.54
C GLY A 159 11.44 2.46 0.99
N THR A 160 10.92 3.69 1.08
CA THR A 160 11.68 4.87 1.52
C THR A 160 10.93 5.96 2.29
N GLU A 161 9.60 6.12 2.18
CA GLU A 161 8.85 7.22 2.82
C GLU A 161 7.70 6.74 3.73
N ASP A 162 7.85 7.03 5.02
CA ASP A 162 7.07 6.45 6.09
C ASP A 162 5.67 7.06 6.27
N ALA A 163 4.64 6.32 5.86
CA ALA A 163 3.41 6.19 6.66
C ALA A 163 3.66 5.21 7.82
N ALA A 164 4.66 5.51 8.67
CA ALA A 164 5.10 4.61 9.73
C ALA A 164 3.92 4.28 10.65
N VAL A 165 3.70 3.00 10.91
CA VAL A 165 2.83 2.58 12.02
C VAL A 165 3.74 2.32 13.21
N ASP A 166 3.43 2.90 14.36
CA ASP A 166 4.25 2.70 15.56
C ASP A 166 4.23 1.22 16.03
N SER A 167 5.11 0.88 16.97
CA SER A 167 5.19 -0.46 17.57
C SER A 167 3.90 -0.94 18.26
N ASN A 168 2.89 -0.09 18.34
CA ASN A 168 1.63 -0.28 19.05
C ASN A 168 0.42 -0.27 18.11
N GLY A 169 0.62 -0.09 16.79
CA GLY A 169 -0.42 -0.17 15.76
C GLY A 169 -1.06 1.17 15.38
N ASN A 170 -0.53 2.32 15.84
CA ASN A 170 -1.05 3.64 15.49
C ASN A 170 -0.34 4.21 14.25
N LEU A 171 -1.08 4.85 13.35
CA LEU A 171 -0.50 5.58 12.22
C LEU A 171 0.27 6.81 12.72
N GLN A 172 1.60 6.78 12.61
CA GLN A 172 2.44 7.96 12.75
C GLN A 172 2.29 8.80 11.47
N ILE A 173 1.73 9.99 11.62
CA ILE A 173 1.80 11.03 10.60
C ILE A 173 3.10 11.79 10.85
N ASN A 174 4.05 11.78 9.91
CA ASN A 174 5.26 12.58 10.02
C ASN A 174 4.91 14.08 9.87
N ILE A 175 4.80 14.77 11.01
CA ILE A 175 4.32 16.16 11.08
C ILE A 175 5.35 17.15 10.50
N GLY A 176 6.60 16.73 10.24
CA GLY A 176 7.65 17.60 9.69
C GLY A 176 7.37 18.18 8.30
N ALA A 177 6.51 17.53 7.50
CA ALA A 177 6.10 18.01 6.17
C ALA A 177 4.73 18.70 6.16
N VAL A 178 4.04 18.80 7.31
CA VAL A 178 2.67 19.31 7.38
C VAL A 178 2.69 20.76 7.85
N SER A 179 2.36 21.70 6.95
CA SER A 179 2.15 23.11 7.30
C SER A 179 0.80 23.34 8.01
N VAL A 180 0.57 22.66 9.13
CA VAL A 180 -0.60 22.89 9.99
C VAL A 180 -0.31 23.95 11.03
N THR A 181 -1.15 24.97 11.07
CA THR A 181 -1.04 26.13 11.96
C THR A 181 -1.30 25.81 13.44
N ALA A 182 -1.73 24.58 13.77
CA ALA A 182 -1.64 23.98 15.10
C ALA A 182 -1.92 22.46 15.04
N ILE A 183 -1.20 21.68 15.85
CA ILE A 183 -1.77 20.46 16.44
C ILE A 183 -2.73 20.94 17.55
N PRO A 184 -4.01 20.54 17.58
CA PRO A 184 -4.91 20.93 18.66
C PRO A 184 -4.49 20.23 19.96
N VAL A 185 -3.73 20.94 20.79
CA VAL A 185 -3.34 20.53 22.15
C VAL A 185 -4.39 20.89 23.21
N SER A 186 -5.46 21.57 22.80
CA SER A 186 -6.68 21.83 23.56
C SER A 186 -7.69 20.69 23.40
N LYS A 187 -8.63 20.54 24.36
CA LYS A 187 -9.69 19.51 24.32
C LYS A 187 -10.66 19.65 23.15
N ASP A 188 -10.67 20.80 22.50
CA ASP A 188 -11.49 21.14 21.34
C ASP A 188 -10.73 22.13 20.44
N SER A 189 -11.27 22.41 19.24
CA SER A 189 -10.64 23.25 18.22
C SER A 189 -10.65 24.75 18.52
N ASN A 190 -11.13 25.20 19.68
CA ASN A 190 -11.16 26.63 20.01
C ASN A 190 -9.80 27.11 20.53
N PRO A 191 -9.50 28.42 20.45
CA PRO A 191 -8.32 29.00 21.10
C PRO A 191 -8.27 28.73 22.61
N ASN A 192 -7.04 28.79 23.15
CA ASN A 192 -6.78 28.74 24.59
C ASN A 192 -7.62 29.79 25.34
N SER A 193 -8.42 29.36 26.32
CA SER A 193 -9.34 30.23 27.05
C SER A 193 -9.67 29.64 28.43
N ALA A 194 -10.33 30.41 29.30
CA ALA A 194 -10.69 29.95 30.65
C ALA A 194 -11.58 28.68 30.67
N THR A 195 -12.34 28.43 29.61
CA THR A 195 -13.18 27.22 29.45
C THR A 195 -12.54 26.14 28.58
N ASN A 196 -11.38 26.44 27.96
CA ASN A 196 -10.56 25.54 27.15
C ASN A 196 -9.06 25.82 27.41
N PRO A 197 -8.56 25.60 28.64
CA PRO A 197 -7.19 25.94 28.99
C PRO A 197 -6.19 24.90 28.46
N ILE A 198 -5.06 25.37 27.95
CA ILE A 198 -3.85 24.53 27.81
C ILE A 198 -3.20 24.45 29.20
N TYR A 199 -3.16 23.26 29.79
CA TYR A 199 -2.56 23.03 31.11
C TYR A 199 -1.04 23.01 31.03
N VAL A 200 -0.42 24.19 30.95
CA VAL A 200 1.03 24.36 31.12
C VAL A 200 1.36 24.30 32.61
N LYS A 201 2.17 23.32 33.02
CA LYS A 201 2.80 23.32 34.34
C LYS A 201 4.06 24.18 34.29
N THR A 202 3.97 25.43 34.73
CA THR A 202 5.17 26.17 35.14
C THR A 202 5.79 25.47 36.35
N VAL A 203 7.03 25.04 36.21
CA VAL A 203 7.90 24.77 37.35
C VAL A 203 8.48 26.12 37.74
N GLU A 204 8.49 26.47 39.03
CA GLU A 204 9.22 27.66 39.49
C GLU A 204 10.70 27.42 39.20
N GLU A 205 11.25 28.16 38.23
CA GLU A 205 12.69 28.17 37.95
C GLU A 205 13.43 28.81 39.14
N GLU A 206 14.71 28.47 39.30
CA GLU A 206 15.53 29.03 40.38
C GLU A 206 15.63 30.55 40.21
N VAL A 207 15.06 31.28 41.16
CA VAL A 207 15.02 32.74 41.17
C VAL A 207 16.42 33.29 41.44
N SER A 208 17.16 33.58 40.35
CA SER A 208 18.57 33.98 40.37
C SER A 208 18.90 35.28 41.12
N ASP A 209 17.87 35.99 41.57
CA ASP A 209 17.94 37.36 42.10
C ASP A 209 16.99 37.55 43.30
N GLU A 210 17.00 36.59 44.23
CA GLU A 210 16.31 36.74 45.51
C GLU A 210 16.99 37.81 46.39
N VAL A 211 16.19 38.71 46.97
CA VAL A 211 16.64 39.79 47.84
C VAL A 211 16.28 39.47 49.29
N HIS A 212 17.30 39.39 50.15
CA HIS A 212 17.17 39.33 51.62
C HIS A 212 18.04 40.42 52.26
N ASP A 213 17.76 41.69 51.94
CA ASP A 213 18.54 42.80 52.45
C ASP A 213 18.29 42.96 53.96
N PHE A 214 19.34 42.96 54.77
CA PHE A 214 19.27 43.00 56.24
C PHE A 214 20.07 44.18 56.79
N ASP A 215 19.44 44.90 57.72
CA ASP A 215 20.07 46.00 58.42
C ASP A 215 19.63 46.04 59.88
N HIS A 216 20.50 46.62 60.72
CA HIS A 216 20.23 46.86 62.13
C HIS A 216 20.79 48.21 62.57
N ALA A 217 20.18 48.80 63.58
CA ALA A 217 20.70 50.00 64.20
C ALA A 217 20.63 49.89 65.73
N THR A 218 21.76 50.16 66.38
CA THR A 218 21.94 49.98 67.82
C THR A 218 21.58 51.23 68.61
N ASP A 219 21.22 51.06 69.88
CA ASP A 219 21.03 52.15 70.87
C ASP A 219 20.09 53.28 70.39
N ILE A 220 19.06 52.95 69.60
CA ILE A 220 18.13 53.95 69.09
C ILE A 220 17.34 54.54 70.24
N ALA A 221 17.55 55.83 70.51
CA ALA A 221 16.90 56.54 71.60
C ALA A 221 15.37 56.59 71.46
N ARG A 222 14.66 56.77 72.58
CA ARG A 222 13.19 56.83 72.60
C ARG A 222 12.66 57.92 71.67
N ASN A 223 11.68 57.57 70.84
CA ASN A 223 11.09 58.37 69.75
C ASN A 223 12.04 58.75 68.61
N SER A 224 13.33 58.37 68.66
CA SER A 224 14.23 58.47 67.51
C SER A 224 13.95 57.36 66.49
N SER A 225 14.40 57.57 65.26
CA SER A 225 14.22 56.62 64.16
C SER A 225 15.54 56.29 63.47
N SER A 226 15.62 55.09 62.91
CA SER A 226 16.64 54.69 61.94
C SER A 226 15.96 54.18 60.67
N THR A 227 16.55 54.43 59.50
CA THR A 227 16.00 54.02 58.20
C THR A 227 16.91 52.99 57.56
N HIS A 228 16.34 51.83 57.22
CA HIS A 228 16.93 50.82 56.35
C HIS A 228 16.49 51.14 54.91
N THR A 229 17.43 51.34 53.99
CA THR A 229 17.14 51.70 52.59
C THR A 229 17.77 50.70 51.62
N TYR A 230 16.93 49.95 50.91
CA TYR A 230 17.32 49.15 49.75
C TYR A 230 17.08 49.93 48.45
N THR A 231 17.98 49.84 47.48
CA THR A 231 17.82 50.45 46.15
C THR A 231 17.63 49.35 45.11
N VAL A 232 16.51 49.38 44.37
CA VAL A 232 16.22 48.39 43.33
C VAL A 232 17.18 48.56 42.17
N THR A 233 17.78 47.46 41.69
CA THR A 233 18.76 47.47 40.60
C THR A 233 18.18 48.13 39.35
N SER A 234 18.95 49.03 38.74
CA SER A 234 18.52 49.73 37.52
C SER A 234 18.23 48.73 36.39
N GLY A 235 17.07 48.86 35.76
CA GLY A 235 16.61 47.95 34.71
C GLY A 235 15.83 46.71 35.19
N LYS A 236 15.79 46.43 36.50
CA LYS A 236 14.96 45.38 37.09
C LYS A 236 13.69 45.93 37.75
N THR A 237 12.80 45.06 38.20
CA THR A 237 11.65 45.36 39.06
C THR A 237 11.70 44.48 40.30
N LEU A 238 11.73 45.08 41.50
CA LEU A 238 11.59 44.33 42.74
C LEU A 238 10.13 43.94 42.97
N LEU A 239 9.87 42.65 43.07
CA LEU A 239 8.64 42.07 43.59
C LEU A 239 8.78 41.92 45.11
N LEU A 240 8.43 42.98 45.85
CA LEU A 240 8.53 42.98 47.31
C LEU A 240 7.46 42.06 47.91
N LYS A 241 7.88 40.90 48.42
CA LYS A 241 7.03 39.86 49.00
C LYS A 241 6.75 40.08 50.48
N SER A 242 7.76 40.51 51.24
CA SER A 242 7.62 40.69 52.69
C SER A 242 8.63 41.68 53.27
N ILE A 243 8.30 42.26 54.42
CA ILE A 243 9.29 42.85 55.32
C ILE A 243 9.17 42.25 56.73
N ILE A 244 10.30 42.02 57.37
CA ILE A 244 10.39 41.62 58.78
C ILE A 244 11.00 42.78 59.55
N VAL A 245 10.45 43.10 60.72
CA VAL A 245 10.98 44.13 61.63
C VAL A 245 10.96 43.62 63.06
N SER A 246 11.99 43.94 63.85
CA SER A 246 12.02 43.56 65.26
C SER A 246 12.73 44.58 66.16
N GLY A 247 12.38 44.53 67.44
CA GLY A 247 12.99 45.30 68.52
C GLY A 247 12.59 44.72 69.88
N ALA A 248 13.43 44.90 70.90
CA ALA A 248 13.22 44.30 72.23
C ALA A 248 11.99 44.84 72.99
N THR A 249 11.46 46.00 72.59
CA THR A 249 10.30 46.66 73.19
C THR A 249 9.35 47.18 72.09
N ALA A 250 8.60 48.25 72.33
CA ALA A 250 7.68 48.79 71.34
C ALA A 250 8.42 49.47 70.17
N LEU A 251 8.13 49.06 68.94
CA LEU A 251 8.62 49.64 67.70
C LEU A 251 7.42 50.12 66.84
N LYS A 252 7.57 51.24 66.14
CA LYS A 252 6.79 51.52 64.91
C LYS A 252 7.73 51.29 63.73
N ALA A 253 7.35 50.48 62.76
CA ALA A 253 7.99 50.43 61.46
C ALA A 253 7.06 50.99 60.38
N GLU A 254 7.59 51.81 59.48
CA GLU A 254 6.87 52.37 58.34
C GLU A 254 7.59 51.99 57.04
N LEU A 255 6.90 51.21 56.19
CA LEU A 255 7.36 50.86 54.86
C LEU A 255 7.02 51.98 53.90
N LYS A 256 8.02 52.53 53.22
CA LYS A 256 7.87 53.48 52.13
C LYS A 256 8.53 52.99 50.85
N VAL A 257 7.98 53.35 49.71
CA VAL A 257 8.60 53.10 48.39
C VAL A 257 8.43 54.30 47.46
N GLY A 258 9.39 54.49 46.56
CA GLY A 258 9.40 55.54 45.54
C GLY A 258 10.83 55.97 45.18
N PRO A 259 11.00 57.07 44.42
CA PRO A 259 12.33 57.63 44.17
C PRO A 259 13.00 58.05 45.47
N SER A 260 14.33 57.96 45.54
CA SER A 260 15.09 58.40 46.72
C SER A 260 14.77 59.86 47.07
N GLY A 261 14.46 60.13 48.34
CA GLY A 261 14.01 61.44 48.83
C GLY A 261 12.54 61.81 48.51
N SER A 262 11.78 60.97 47.79
CA SER A 262 10.37 61.19 47.44
C SER A 262 9.52 59.93 47.62
N THR A 263 9.73 59.21 48.72
CA THR A 263 9.06 57.94 49.02
C THR A 263 7.66 58.13 49.63
N SER A 264 6.77 57.17 49.36
CA SER A 264 5.39 57.16 49.84
C SER A 264 5.13 55.96 50.77
N THR A 265 4.50 56.19 51.92
CA THR A 265 4.13 55.11 52.86
C THR A 265 3.16 54.14 52.22
N LYS A 266 3.47 52.84 52.28
CA LYS A 266 2.61 51.73 51.82
C LYS A 266 2.04 50.91 52.95
N ALA A 267 2.79 50.71 54.04
CA ALA A 267 2.33 49.95 55.20
C ALA A 267 2.99 50.44 56.50
N VAL A 268 2.36 50.13 57.63
CA VAL A 268 2.88 50.41 58.98
C VAL A 268 2.68 49.17 59.83
N ALA A 269 3.72 48.77 60.56
CA ALA A 269 3.68 47.71 61.57
C ALA A 269 4.05 48.26 62.95
N PHE A 270 3.57 47.60 63.99
CA PHE A 270 3.94 47.87 65.37
C PHE A 270 4.36 46.58 66.07
N THR A 271 5.43 46.63 66.86
CA THR A 271 5.85 45.53 67.74
C THR A 271 5.59 45.90 69.21
N SER A 272 5.73 44.93 70.11
CA SER A 272 5.60 45.12 71.56
C SER A 272 6.51 44.15 72.30
N MET A 273 6.70 44.33 73.61
CA MET A 273 7.48 43.36 74.41
C MET A 273 6.91 41.93 74.37
N ALA A 274 5.61 41.76 74.13
CA ALA A 274 4.97 40.45 73.99
C ALA A 274 5.09 39.86 72.58
N ASN A 275 5.28 40.71 71.56
CA ASN A 275 5.44 40.34 70.16
C ASN A 275 6.56 41.23 69.58
N PRO A 276 7.84 40.90 69.84
CA PRO A 276 8.99 41.78 69.53
C PRO A 276 9.28 41.87 68.03
N THR A 277 8.72 40.96 67.24
CA THR A 277 8.85 40.88 65.78
C THR A 277 7.47 41.07 65.14
N ALA A 278 7.42 41.82 64.03
CA ALA A 278 6.29 41.86 63.12
C ALA A 278 6.76 41.53 61.70
N GLN A 279 5.94 40.78 60.97
CA GLN A 279 6.13 40.52 59.55
C GLN A 279 4.93 41.04 58.78
N LEU A 280 5.19 41.76 57.69
CA LEU A 280 4.18 42.14 56.71
C LEU A 280 4.43 41.33 55.44
N THR A 281 3.38 40.72 54.89
CA THR A 281 3.44 39.90 53.68
C THR A 281 2.47 40.45 52.66
N PHE A 282 2.91 40.55 51.41
CA PHE A 282 2.15 41.16 50.33
C PHE A 282 1.78 40.11 49.28
N ASN A 283 0.48 39.91 49.07
CA ASN A 283 -0.05 39.06 48.01
C ASN A 283 -1.26 39.77 47.34
N PRO A 284 -1.12 40.28 46.09
CA PRO A 284 0.08 40.25 45.26
C PRO A 284 1.26 41.03 45.88
N ALA A 285 2.47 40.75 45.41
CA ALA A 285 3.68 41.47 45.80
C ALA A 285 3.60 42.95 45.40
N ILE A 286 4.34 43.82 46.09
CA ILE A 286 4.43 45.24 45.69
C ILE A 286 5.52 45.36 44.62
N GLU A 287 5.13 45.73 43.41
CA GLU A 287 6.05 46.00 42.30
C GLU A 287 6.74 47.37 42.48
N ILE A 288 8.07 47.39 42.43
CA ILE A 288 8.89 48.61 42.53
C ILE A 288 9.90 48.63 41.38
N SER A 289 9.77 49.61 40.48
CA SER A 289 10.67 49.74 39.32
C SER A 289 12.10 50.13 39.73
N GLY A 290 13.10 49.64 38.98
CA GLY A 290 14.52 49.89 39.18
C GLY A 290 14.90 51.36 39.31
N GLY A 291 15.88 51.63 40.18
CA GLY A 291 16.30 52.99 40.56
C GLY A 291 15.43 53.65 41.63
N ASN A 292 14.26 53.10 41.96
CA ASN A 292 13.53 53.47 43.17
C ASN A 292 14.12 52.76 44.41
N VAL A 293 13.71 53.24 45.59
CA VAL A 293 14.12 52.68 46.88
C VAL A 293 12.94 52.08 47.65
N VAL A 294 13.25 51.10 48.50
CA VAL A 294 12.42 50.60 49.59
C VAL A 294 13.03 51.10 50.89
N GLU A 295 12.25 51.81 51.70
CA GLU A 295 12.68 52.33 52.99
C GLU A 295 11.84 51.74 54.12
N ILE A 296 12.48 51.22 55.16
CA ILE A 296 11.83 50.85 56.43
C ILE A 296 12.29 51.83 57.50
N VAL A 297 11.41 52.78 57.85
CA VAL A 297 11.66 53.73 58.95
C VAL A 297 11.25 53.08 60.28
N ARG A 298 12.24 52.72 61.09
CA ARG A 298 12.11 52.07 62.40
C ARG A 298 12.19 53.10 63.51
N THR A 299 11.05 53.48 64.11
CA THR A 299 10.97 54.42 65.24
C THR A 299 10.85 53.68 66.57
N ASN A 300 11.81 53.85 67.48
CA ASN A 300 11.71 53.34 68.84
C ASN A 300 10.54 54.01 69.59
N ARG A 301 9.58 53.22 70.08
CA ARG A 301 8.45 53.68 70.92
C ARG A 301 8.50 53.14 72.36
N GLY A 302 9.52 52.37 72.69
CA GLY A 302 9.81 51.87 74.04
C GLY A 302 10.18 52.97 75.03
N GLY A 303 10.32 52.57 76.31
CA GLY A 303 10.73 53.48 77.39
C GLY A 303 12.23 53.79 77.40
N ASN A 304 13.05 52.84 76.96
CA ASN A 304 14.51 52.89 76.96
C ASN A 304 15.05 52.92 75.51
N ASN A 305 16.35 53.16 75.35
CA ASN A 305 17.04 52.88 74.10
C ASN A 305 16.97 51.38 73.79
N GLN A 306 16.97 51.02 72.51
CA GLN A 306 16.98 49.62 72.06
C GLN A 306 17.63 49.48 70.69
N ASP A 307 18.10 48.28 70.39
CA ASP A 307 18.49 47.90 69.04
C ASP A 307 17.23 47.55 68.22
N VAL A 308 17.26 47.89 66.93
CA VAL A 308 16.17 47.65 65.98
C VAL A 308 16.71 46.98 64.73
N TYR A 309 15.95 46.05 64.18
CA TYR A 309 16.35 45.21 63.05
C TYR A 309 15.28 45.25 61.97
N SER A 310 15.68 45.10 60.71
CA SER A 310 14.73 44.81 59.63
C SER A 310 15.35 44.04 58.46
N THR A 311 14.51 43.24 57.80
CA THR A 311 14.83 42.52 56.56
C THR A 311 13.82 42.87 55.48
N ILE A 312 14.29 43.16 54.27
CA ILE A 312 13.50 43.37 53.05
C ILE A 312 13.58 42.09 52.22
N ILE A 313 12.45 41.46 51.92
CA ILE A 313 12.37 40.16 51.25
C ILE A 313 11.59 40.28 49.93
N GLY A 314 12.22 39.96 48.82
CA GLY A 314 11.63 40.01 47.49
C GLY A 314 12.45 39.28 46.43
N ILE A 315 12.11 39.49 45.17
CA ILE A 315 12.89 39.02 44.00
C ILE A 315 12.99 40.18 43.02
N GLU A 316 14.16 40.43 42.45
CA GLU A 316 14.27 41.33 41.30
C GLU A 316 14.13 40.56 39.99
N VAL A 317 13.29 41.06 39.07
CA VAL A 317 13.03 40.49 37.73
C VAL A 317 13.30 41.49 36.62
#